data_AF-A0A812MVQ4-F1
#
_entry.id   AF-A0A812MVQ4-F1
#
_cell.length_a   1.000
_cell.length_b   1.000
_cell.length_c   1.000
_cell.angle_alpha   90.00
_cell.angle_beta   90.00
_cell.angle_gamma   90.00
#
_symmetry.space_group_name_H-M   'P 1'
#
loop_
_entity.id
_entity.type
_entity.pdbx_description
1 polymer ?
#
loop_
_entity_poly.entity_id
_entity_poly.type
_entity_poly.pdbx_seq_one_letter_code
_entity_poly.pdbx_strand_id
1 'polypeptide(L)'
;MSATTPSAVLVHLVSGSAFYKWLWQQFKVMALGACEKLEWPRHTLKMELSLRRRCPENLVHFHLAVTDSNRRHRLSNENGFWTFMGAQPHVQPVLGKGRYLTRALDAGHYYCQAPKIGSVHVATNYVAYRDFTVELQTIFNLWRRHKLEDSVAKSELMTARGRGTRNYLAEIQHHEAWQQARRNAAVKALLESWMPWKPSRIVPAVVEWMQLFATVGTRARFPFLVLVGPSQYGKTEYAKRLWGAERTLVLSCEGIRQPNLKGFQRQVHKCIVFDEGNEEMILSNRQLFQAGLNECMLAQSNCQEHCYSVWLYGIALVISTNTWLGEDPWLAKNAVVVRVDEPLWHDAPALCA
;
A
#
# COMPACT_ATOMS: atom_id res chain seq x y z
N MET A 1 9.27 -14.43 9.78
CA MET A 1 8.88 -14.25 11.19
C MET A 1 7.73 -13.27 11.22
N SER A 2 6.53 -13.71 11.61
CA SER A 2 5.35 -12.84 11.67
C SER A 2 5.58 -11.76 12.73
N ALA A 3 5.71 -10.50 12.29
CA ALA A 3 5.82 -9.36 13.19
C ALA A 3 4.50 -9.25 13.97
N THR A 4 4.50 -9.73 15.20
CA THR A 4 3.34 -9.62 16.09
C THR A 4 3.12 -8.13 16.37
N THR A 5 1.98 -7.59 15.96
CA THR A 5 1.64 -6.16 16.17
C THR A 5 1.76 -5.82 17.67
N PRO A 6 2.34 -4.68 18.08
CA PRO A 6 2.52 -4.32 19.48
C PRO A 6 1.22 -4.41 20.32
N SER A 7 0.07 -4.19 19.70
CA SER A 7 -1.25 -4.35 20.33
C SER A 7 -1.59 -5.79 20.69
N ALA A 8 -1.20 -6.79 19.88
CA ALA A 8 -1.50 -8.21 20.14
C ALA A 8 -0.76 -8.72 21.39
N VAL A 9 0.51 -8.30 21.56
CA VAL A 9 1.30 -8.59 22.76
C VAL A 9 0.64 -7.99 24.00
N LEU A 10 0.23 -6.72 23.92
CA LEU A 10 -0.47 -6.07 25.03
C LEU A 10 -1.81 -6.72 25.36
N VAL A 11 -2.59 -7.13 24.36
CA VAL A 11 -3.85 -7.87 24.60
C VAL A 11 -3.56 -9.15 25.36
N HIS A 12 -2.52 -9.90 24.98
CA HIS A 12 -2.15 -11.13 25.66
C HIS A 12 -1.75 -10.89 27.13
N LEU A 13 -0.91 -9.89 27.38
CA LEU A 13 -0.48 -9.52 28.74
C LEU A 13 -1.67 -9.07 29.62
N VAL A 14 -2.54 -8.23 29.09
CA VAL A 14 -3.73 -7.74 29.80
C VAL A 14 -4.71 -8.89 30.05
N SER A 15 -4.93 -9.76 29.07
CA SER A 15 -5.80 -10.94 29.21
C SER A 15 -5.26 -11.94 30.24
N GLY A 16 -3.94 -12.03 30.40
CA GLY A 16 -3.27 -12.91 31.37
C GLY A 16 -3.29 -12.37 32.81
N SER A 17 -3.30 -11.04 32.97
CA SER A 17 -3.18 -10.35 34.26
C SER A 17 -4.34 -10.63 35.22
N ALA A 18 -4.01 -10.99 36.47
CA ALA A 18 -4.99 -11.20 37.53
C ALA A 18 -5.80 -9.92 37.83
N PHE A 19 -5.15 -8.76 37.81
CA PHE A 19 -5.80 -7.48 38.03
C PHE A 19 -6.88 -7.19 36.98
N TYR A 20 -6.56 -7.33 35.70
CA TYR A 20 -7.53 -7.03 34.64
C TYR A 20 -8.67 -8.05 34.54
N LYS A 21 -8.41 -9.31 34.89
CA LYS A 21 -9.48 -10.32 35.05
C LYS A 21 -10.42 -9.95 36.19
N TRP A 22 -9.90 -9.55 37.35
CA TRP A 22 -10.71 -9.07 38.47
C TRP A 22 -11.50 -7.83 38.07
N LEU A 23 -10.87 -6.84 37.42
CA LEU A 23 -11.51 -5.60 37.01
C LEU A 23 -12.66 -5.86 36.02
N TRP A 24 -12.45 -6.76 35.06
CA TRP A 24 -13.50 -7.21 34.14
C TRP A 24 -14.67 -7.86 34.87
N GLN A 25 -14.39 -8.70 35.86
CA GLN A 25 -15.45 -9.34 36.65
C GLN A 25 -16.24 -8.30 37.46
N GLN A 26 -15.59 -7.29 38.04
CA GLN A 26 -16.28 -6.19 38.73
C GLN A 26 -17.18 -5.40 37.76
N PHE A 27 -16.69 -5.10 36.56
CA PHE A 27 -17.48 -4.42 35.53
C PHE A 27 -18.71 -5.26 35.14
N LYS A 28 -18.52 -6.57 34.93
CA LYS A 28 -19.62 -7.49 34.63
C LYS A 28 -20.68 -7.51 35.73
N VAL A 29 -20.28 -7.64 37.00
CA VAL A 29 -21.23 -7.68 38.12
C VAL A 29 -22.05 -6.39 38.18
N MET A 30 -21.40 -5.23 38.07
CA MET A 30 -22.08 -3.94 38.04
C MET A 30 -23.06 -3.85 36.87
N ALA A 31 -22.58 -4.08 35.64
CA ALA A 31 -23.37 -3.89 34.44
C ALA A 31 -24.54 -4.88 34.35
N LEU A 32 -24.33 -6.15 34.70
CA LEU A 32 -25.40 -7.16 34.68
C LEU A 32 -26.42 -6.91 35.80
N GLY A 33 -25.98 -6.52 37.00
CA GLY A 33 -26.88 -6.15 38.08
C GLY A 33 -27.73 -4.92 37.73
N ALA A 34 -27.17 -3.95 37.01
CA ALA A 34 -27.93 -2.82 36.49
C ALA A 34 -28.92 -3.26 35.39
N CYS A 35 -28.51 -4.14 34.48
CA CYS A 35 -29.41 -4.69 33.46
C CYS A 35 -30.58 -5.46 34.07
N GLU A 36 -30.34 -6.26 35.11
CA GLU A 36 -31.38 -7.02 35.81
C GLU A 36 -32.36 -6.07 36.54
N LYS A 37 -31.85 -5.13 37.34
CA LYS A 37 -32.68 -4.17 38.10
C LYS A 37 -33.51 -3.24 37.20
N LEU A 38 -32.98 -2.88 36.04
CA LEU A 38 -33.64 -1.99 35.08
C LEU A 38 -34.33 -2.76 33.93
N GLU A 39 -34.40 -4.08 34.04
CA GLU A 39 -35.10 -4.97 33.10
C GLU A 39 -34.64 -4.82 31.64
N TRP A 40 -33.33 -4.66 31.40
CA TRP A 40 -32.75 -4.67 30.05
C TRP A 40 -32.57 -6.10 29.54
N PRO A 41 -33.36 -6.55 28.54
CA PRO A 41 -33.38 -7.95 28.14
C PRO A 41 -32.14 -8.36 27.33
N ARG A 42 -31.51 -7.42 26.61
CA ARG A 42 -30.35 -7.69 25.77
C ARG A 42 -29.19 -6.82 26.19
N HIS A 43 -28.03 -7.43 26.38
CA HIS A 43 -26.81 -6.75 26.74
C HIS A 43 -25.59 -7.38 26.08
N THR A 44 -24.63 -6.52 25.72
CA THR A 44 -23.29 -6.92 25.30
C THR A 44 -22.28 -6.03 26.01
N LEU A 45 -21.33 -6.64 26.69
CA LEU A 45 -20.26 -6.01 27.42
C LEU A 45 -18.95 -6.24 26.68
N LYS A 46 -18.05 -5.25 26.76
CA LYS A 46 -16.70 -5.38 26.22
C LYS A 46 -15.67 -4.68 27.08
N MET A 47 -14.49 -5.30 27.22
CA MET A 47 -13.26 -4.65 27.64
C MET A 47 -12.29 -4.58 26.47
N GLU A 48 -11.75 -3.40 26.20
CA GLU A 48 -10.78 -3.14 25.13
C GLU A 48 -9.60 -2.33 25.62
N LEU A 49 -8.45 -2.50 24.96
CA LEU A 49 -7.30 -1.62 25.14
C LEU A 49 -7.59 -0.22 24.61
N SER A 50 -7.16 0.79 25.34
CA SER A 50 -7.14 2.18 24.91
C SER A 50 -5.94 2.44 23.99
N LEU A 51 -6.05 2.06 22.72
CA LEU A 51 -4.95 2.11 21.75
C LEU A 51 -4.36 3.51 21.49
N ARG A 52 -5.10 4.56 21.84
CA ARG A 52 -4.67 5.97 21.68
C ARG A 52 -4.45 6.67 23.01
N ARG A 53 -4.19 5.93 24.09
CA ARG A 53 -3.92 6.53 25.40
C ARG A 53 -2.73 7.49 25.33
N ARG A 54 -2.84 8.62 26.03
CA ARG A 54 -1.76 9.61 26.20
C ARG A 54 -1.13 9.56 27.60
N CYS A 55 -1.80 8.89 28.54
CA CYS A 55 -1.38 8.71 29.92
C CYS A 55 -1.17 7.22 30.24
N PRO A 56 -0.35 6.89 31.25
CA PRO A 56 -0.18 5.52 31.73
C PRO A 56 -1.45 4.94 32.34
N GLU A 57 -2.24 5.77 33.04
CA GLU A 57 -3.57 5.40 33.52
C GLU A 57 -4.52 5.23 32.32
N ASN A 58 -5.54 4.36 32.42
CA ASN A 58 -6.52 4.07 31.36
C ASN A 58 -6.04 3.11 30.24
N LEU A 59 -5.23 2.09 30.57
CA LEU A 59 -4.85 1.05 29.61
C LEU A 59 -6.06 0.36 28.96
N VAL A 60 -7.17 0.22 29.69
CA VAL A 60 -8.41 -0.38 29.19
C VAL A 60 -9.57 0.59 29.30
N HIS A 61 -10.59 0.37 28.48
CA HIS A 61 -11.90 1.00 28.59
C HIS A 61 -13.00 -0.04 28.35
N PHE A 62 -14.21 0.28 28.81
CA PHE A 62 -15.35 -0.62 28.80
C PHE A 62 -16.45 -0.10 27.87
N HIS A 63 -17.15 -1.01 27.22
CA HIS A 63 -18.37 -0.72 26.47
C HIS A 63 -19.52 -1.59 26.99
N LEU A 64 -20.72 -1.02 26.96
CA LEU A 64 -21.96 -1.70 27.23
C LEU A 64 -22.98 -1.27 26.17
N ALA A 65 -23.48 -2.24 25.41
CA ALA A 65 -24.66 -2.08 24.56
C ALA A 65 -25.84 -2.75 25.24
N VAL A 66 -26.91 -2.01 25.52
CA VAL A 66 -28.17 -2.51 26.07
C VAL A 66 -29.32 -2.14 25.18
N THR A 67 -30.25 -3.07 24.96
CA THR A 67 -31.40 -2.84 24.09
C THR A 67 -32.63 -3.57 24.61
N ASP A 68 -33.79 -2.95 24.36
CA ASP A 68 -35.10 -3.54 24.53
C ASP A 68 -35.92 -3.17 23.30
N SER A 69 -36.37 -4.18 22.54
CA SER A 69 -37.19 -3.97 21.35
C SER A 69 -38.65 -3.68 21.68
N ASN A 70 -39.08 -4.01 22.89
CA ASN A 70 -40.49 -4.02 23.30
C ASN A 70 -40.84 -2.78 24.13
N ARG A 71 -39.85 -2.15 24.77
CA ARG A 71 -40.03 -0.96 25.60
C ARG A 71 -38.99 0.11 25.26
N ARG A 72 -39.46 1.36 25.20
CA ARG A 72 -38.56 2.51 25.21
C ARG A 72 -38.09 2.76 26.63
N HIS A 73 -36.79 2.60 26.86
CA HIS A 73 -36.15 2.98 28.10
C HIS A 73 -35.41 4.30 27.94
N ARG A 74 -35.48 5.14 28.97
CA ARG A 74 -34.59 6.30 29.09
C ARG A 74 -33.34 5.86 29.80
N LEU A 75 -32.19 5.94 29.12
CA LEU A 75 -30.91 5.64 29.73
C LEU A 75 -30.48 6.85 30.56
N SER A 76 -30.89 6.89 31.84
CA SER A 76 -30.45 7.88 32.82
C SER A 76 -29.46 7.24 33.80
N ASN A 77 -28.49 8.03 34.28
CA ASN A 77 -27.61 7.63 35.37
C ASN A 77 -27.87 8.43 36.65
N GLU A 78 -29.08 8.96 36.81
CA GLU A 78 -29.48 9.78 37.97
C GLU A 78 -29.32 9.02 39.29
N ASN A 79 -29.53 7.69 39.26
CA ASN A 79 -29.38 6.81 40.42
C ASN A 79 -27.99 6.14 40.51
N GLY A 80 -27.05 6.54 39.64
CA GLY A 80 -25.68 6.04 39.65
C GLY A 80 -25.49 4.58 39.21
N PHE A 81 -26.53 3.89 38.76
CA PHE A 81 -26.49 2.46 38.38
C PHE A 81 -25.42 2.09 37.35
N TRP A 82 -25.06 3.01 36.47
CA TRP A 82 -24.08 2.79 35.41
C TRP A 82 -22.69 3.31 35.74
N THR A 83 -22.48 3.79 36.97
CA THR A 83 -21.20 4.33 37.43
C THR A 83 -20.27 3.18 37.77
N PHE A 84 -19.09 3.14 37.14
CA PHE A 84 -18.10 2.11 37.40
C PHE A 84 -16.85 2.70 38.01
N MET A 85 -16.48 2.29 39.23
CA MET A 85 -15.28 2.79 39.93
C MET A 85 -15.20 4.33 39.97
N GLY A 86 -16.33 4.99 40.20
CA GLY A 86 -16.44 6.46 40.21
C GLY A 86 -16.51 7.13 38.83
N ALA A 87 -16.32 6.38 37.73
CA ALA A 87 -16.41 6.91 36.39
C ALA A 87 -17.85 6.85 35.84
N GLN A 88 -18.31 7.98 35.32
CA GLN A 88 -19.58 8.12 34.62
C GLN A 88 -19.46 7.60 33.18
N PRO A 89 -20.45 6.86 32.65
CA PRO A 89 -20.40 6.39 31.28
C PRO A 89 -20.66 7.52 30.28
N HIS A 90 -19.99 7.47 29.14
CA HIS A 90 -20.42 8.23 27.98
C HIS A 90 -21.60 7.50 27.31
N VAL A 91 -22.78 8.11 27.34
CA VAL A 91 -24.02 7.52 26.81
C VAL A 91 -24.30 8.03 25.40
N GLN A 92 -24.54 7.11 24.47
CA GLN A 92 -24.97 7.43 23.11
C GLN A 92 -26.34 6.80 22.80
N PRO A 93 -27.44 7.57 22.82
CA PRO A 93 -28.77 7.04 22.51
C PRO A 93 -28.96 6.84 21.00
N VAL A 94 -29.77 5.85 20.63
CA VAL A 94 -30.19 5.64 19.24
C VAL A 94 -31.52 6.35 19.01
N LEU A 95 -31.54 7.35 18.11
CA LEU A 95 -32.71 8.19 17.83
C LEU A 95 -33.60 7.68 16.67
N GLY A 96 -33.25 6.54 16.07
CA GLY A 96 -33.98 5.95 14.95
C GLY A 96 -35.40 5.46 15.31
N LYS A 97 -36.20 5.14 14.29
CA LYS A 97 -37.53 4.53 14.44
C LYS A 97 -37.66 3.27 13.58
N GLY A 98 -38.53 2.34 13.99
CA GLY A 98 -38.88 1.14 13.23
C GLY A 98 -37.67 0.27 12.87
N ARG A 99 -37.62 -0.26 11.64
CA ARG A 99 -36.53 -1.14 11.18
C ARG A 99 -35.13 -0.49 11.27
N TYR A 100 -35.05 0.83 11.13
CA TYR A 100 -33.78 1.56 11.27
C TYR A 100 -33.28 1.60 12.72
N LEU A 101 -34.19 1.61 13.70
CA LEU A 101 -33.85 1.51 15.11
C LEU A 101 -33.21 0.16 15.40
N THR A 102 -33.86 -0.94 15.02
CA THR A 102 -33.34 -2.30 15.25
C THR A 102 -31.95 -2.47 14.63
N ARG A 103 -31.74 -2.04 13.39
CA ARG A 103 -30.42 -2.11 12.72
C ARG A 103 -29.35 -1.32 13.46
N ALA A 104 -29.66 -0.13 13.94
CA ALA A 104 -28.71 0.70 14.68
C ALA A 104 -28.39 0.11 16.06
N LEU A 105 -29.37 -0.49 16.73
CA LEU A 105 -29.19 -1.21 17.99
C LEU A 105 -28.32 -2.47 17.81
N ASP A 106 -28.61 -3.27 16.78
CA ASP A 106 -27.83 -4.45 16.39
C ASP A 106 -26.39 -4.07 16.04
N ALA A 107 -26.18 -2.95 15.35
CA ALA A 107 -24.86 -2.42 15.06
C ALA A 107 -24.09 -2.03 16.34
N GLY A 108 -24.78 -1.53 17.37
CA GLY A 108 -24.20 -1.26 18.69
C GLY A 108 -23.78 -2.54 19.44
N HIS A 109 -24.61 -3.58 19.39
CA HIS A 109 -24.27 -4.90 19.92
C HIS A 109 -23.10 -5.53 19.17
N TYR A 110 -23.12 -5.49 17.83
CA TYR A 110 -22.00 -5.98 17.03
C TYR A 110 -20.73 -5.17 17.29
N TYR A 111 -20.79 -3.86 17.46
CA TYR A 111 -19.63 -3.05 17.85
C TYR A 111 -18.96 -3.59 19.13
N CYS A 112 -19.73 -4.09 20.09
CA CYS A 112 -19.20 -4.68 21.32
C CYS A 112 -18.75 -6.14 21.16
N GLN A 113 -19.12 -6.83 20.09
CA GLN A 113 -18.71 -8.23 19.81
C GLN A 113 -17.60 -8.33 18.78
N ALA A 114 -17.49 -7.34 17.88
CA ALA A 114 -16.56 -7.36 16.76
C ALA A 114 -15.13 -7.57 17.26
N PRO A 115 -14.32 -8.42 16.61
CA PRO A 115 -12.93 -8.72 16.97
C PRO A 115 -12.00 -7.54 16.64
N LYS A 116 -12.26 -6.39 17.24
CA LYS A 116 -11.48 -5.16 17.08
C LYS A 116 -10.06 -5.35 17.58
N ILE A 117 -9.12 -4.61 16.98
CA ILE A 117 -7.77 -4.45 17.50
C ILE A 117 -7.87 -3.97 18.95
N GLY A 118 -7.21 -4.67 19.86
CA GLY A 118 -7.27 -4.37 21.30
C GLY A 118 -8.45 -4.99 22.05
N SER A 119 -9.27 -5.86 21.43
CA SER A 119 -10.32 -6.59 22.15
C SER A 119 -9.71 -7.52 23.20
N VAL A 120 -10.17 -7.43 24.45
CA VAL A 120 -9.66 -8.27 25.55
C VAL A 120 -10.72 -9.27 26.03
N HIS A 121 -11.88 -8.76 26.46
CA HIS A 121 -12.98 -9.60 26.93
C HIS A 121 -14.30 -9.13 26.33
N VAL A 122 -15.19 -10.09 26.08
CA VAL A 122 -16.56 -9.87 25.59
C VAL A 122 -17.49 -10.78 26.39
N ALA A 123 -18.67 -10.28 26.75
CA ALA A 123 -19.76 -11.10 27.29
C ALA A 123 -21.08 -10.61 26.69
N THR A 124 -21.98 -11.52 26.32
CA THR A 124 -23.25 -11.14 25.68
C THR A 124 -24.30 -12.20 25.91
N ASN A 125 -25.57 -11.79 25.97
CA ASN A 125 -26.72 -12.68 25.83
C ASN A 125 -27.42 -12.53 24.47
N TYR A 126 -26.96 -11.60 23.62
CA TYR A 126 -27.47 -11.33 22.28
C TYR A 126 -26.31 -11.46 21.28
N VAL A 127 -26.14 -12.64 20.70
CA VAL A 127 -24.96 -13.08 19.94
C VAL A 127 -25.11 -12.74 18.47
N ALA A 128 -24.10 -12.05 17.92
CA ALA A 128 -24.01 -11.73 16.50
C ALA A 128 -24.02 -13.00 15.64
N TYR A 129 -24.64 -12.94 14.46
CA TYR A 129 -24.81 -14.05 13.51
C TYR A 129 -25.73 -15.19 13.98
N ARG A 130 -26.10 -15.25 15.27
CA ARG A 130 -27.10 -16.18 15.82
C ARG A 130 -28.43 -15.48 16.07
N ASP A 131 -28.40 -14.40 16.84
CA ASP A 131 -29.60 -13.72 17.32
C ASP A 131 -29.96 -12.50 16.45
N PHE A 132 -29.02 -12.04 15.61
CA PHE A 132 -29.23 -10.98 14.62
C PHE A 132 -28.22 -11.06 13.47
N THR A 133 -28.59 -10.48 12.32
CA THR A 133 -27.73 -10.37 11.14
C THR A 133 -26.82 -9.14 11.24
N VAL A 134 -25.55 -9.30 10.87
CA VAL A 134 -24.59 -8.19 10.84
C VAL A 134 -24.52 -7.58 9.44
N GLU A 135 -24.77 -6.27 9.32
CA GLU A 135 -24.65 -5.58 8.04
C GLU A 135 -23.18 -5.40 7.60
N LEU A 136 -22.88 -5.67 6.33
CA LEU A 136 -21.54 -5.52 5.76
C LEU A 136 -20.97 -4.11 5.99
N GLN A 137 -21.81 -3.09 5.87
CA GLN A 137 -21.41 -1.69 6.08
C GLN A 137 -20.88 -1.46 7.51
N THR A 138 -21.42 -2.14 8.51
CA THR A 138 -20.97 -2.02 9.90
C THR A 138 -19.55 -2.58 10.06
N ILE A 139 -19.28 -3.75 9.49
CA ILE A 139 -17.94 -4.37 9.47
C ILE A 139 -16.97 -3.47 8.72
N PHE A 140 -17.36 -3.01 7.54
CA PHE A 140 -16.52 -2.19 6.69
C PHE A 140 -16.20 -0.83 7.31
N ASN A 141 -17.14 -0.22 8.02
CA ASN A 141 -16.90 1.03 8.76
C ASN A 141 -15.92 0.86 9.92
N LEU A 142 -15.89 -0.32 10.57
CA LEU A 142 -14.87 -0.62 11.58
C LEU A 142 -13.50 -0.75 10.94
N TRP A 143 -13.40 -1.43 9.80
CA TRP A 143 -12.16 -1.53 9.02
C TRP A 143 -11.66 -0.15 8.57
N ARG A 144 -12.52 0.68 7.95
CA ARG A 144 -12.19 2.06 7.54
C ARG A 144 -11.72 2.96 8.69
N ARG A 145 -12.18 2.68 9.91
CA ARG A 145 -11.77 3.39 11.14
C ARG A 145 -10.53 2.79 11.79
N HIS A 146 -9.83 1.87 11.12
CA HIS A 146 -8.67 1.13 11.61
C HIS A 146 -8.94 0.39 12.92
N LYS A 147 -10.16 -0.12 13.08
CA LYS A 147 -10.55 -0.92 14.26
C LYS A 147 -10.43 -2.42 13.99
N LEU A 148 -10.33 -2.86 12.75
CA LEU A 148 -10.13 -4.26 12.36
C LEU A 148 -8.86 -4.37 11.52
N GLU A 149 -8.15 -5.47 11.68
CA GLU A 149 -7.10 -5.87 10.72
C GLU A 149 -7.75 -6.32 9.40
N ASP A 150 -6.99 -6.25 8.31
CA ASP A 150 -7.49 -6.59 6.97
C ASP A 150 -7.99 -8.05 6.90
N SER A 151 -7.23 -8.99 7.47
CA SER A 151 -7.58 -10.42 7.55
C SER A 151 -8.87 -10.67 8.34
N VAL A 152 -9.01 -9.99 9.48
CA VAL A 152 -10.18 -10.08 10.35
C VAL A 152 -11.41 -9.48 9.68
N ALA A 153 -11.28 -8.31 9.05
CA ALA A 153 -12.38 -7.68 8.32
C ALA A 153 -12.88 -8.58 7.17
N LYS A 154 -11.98 -9.20 6.41
CA LYS A 154 -12.34 -10.18 5.37
C LYS A 154 -13.09 -11.38 5.94
N SER A 155 -12.60 -11.94 7.05
CA SER A 155 -13.26 -13.07 7.73
C SER A 155 -14.68 -12.70 8.18
N GLU A 156 -14.85 -11.56 8.84
CA GLU A 156 -16.17 -11.08 9.28
C GLU A 156 -17.12 -10.82 8.11
N LEU A 157 -16.65 -10.22 7.01
CA LEU A 157 -17.45 -10.00 5.79
C LEU A 157 -17.92 -11.31 5.14
N MET A 158 -17.10 -12.36 5.20
CA MET A 158 -17.46 -13.70 4.71
C MET A 158 -18.48 -14.38 5.64
N THR A 159 -18.30 -14.25 6.95
CA THR A 159 -19.25 -14.76 7.96
C THR A 159 -20.62 -14.10 7.84
N ALA A 160 -20.67 -12.80 7.54
CA ALA A 160 -21.91 -12.04 7.38
C ALA A 160 -22.74 -12.44 6.15
N ARG A 161 -22.13 -13.03 5.11
CA ARG A 161 -22.80 -13.54 3.89
C ARG A 161 -23.73 -12.51 3.20
N GLY A 162 -23.43 -11.23 3.30
CA GLY A 162 -24.25 -10.16 2.75
C GLY A 162 -24.11 -9.98 1.23
N ARG A 163 -25.10 -9.34 0.61
CA ARG A 163 -25.01 -8.93 -0.81
C ARG A 163 -23.92 -7.87 -0.96
N GLY A 164 -23.00 -8.07 -1.91
CA GLY A 164 -21.91 -7.14 -2.18
C GLY A 164 -20.59 -7.45 -1.48
N THR A 165 -20.47 -8.57 -0.75
CA THR A 165 -19.22 -8.99 -0.10
C THR A 165 -18.00 -8.94 -1.02
N ARG A 166 -18.14 -9.37 -2.29
CA ARG A 166 -17.04 -9.34 -3.27
C ARG A 166 -16.44 -7.95 -3.48
N ASN A 167 -17.26 -6.89 -3.49
CA ASN A 167 -16.80 -5.53 -3.71
C ASN A 167 -15.99 -5.02 -2.52
N TYR A 168 -16.47 -5.29 -1.29
CA TYR A 168 -15.74 -4.94 -0.07
C TYR A 168 -14.41 -5.69 0.04
N LEU A 169 -14.39 -6.98 -0.31
CA LEU A 169 -13.15 -7.77 -0.33
C LEU A 169 -12.13 -7.21 -1.33
N ALA A 170 -12.59 -6.81 -2.52
CA ALA A 170 -11.74 -6.19 -3.54
C ALA A 170 -11.14 -4.85 -3.06
N GLU A 171 -11.92 -4.04 -2.35
CA GLU A 171 -11.45 -2.76 -1.79
C GLU A 171 -10.36 -2.96 -0.73
N ILE A 172 -10.56 -3.93 0.19
CA ILE A 172 -9.53 -4.28 1.19
C ILE A 172 -8.28 -4.81 0.50
N GLN A 173 -8.42 -5.69 -0.51
CA GLN A 173 -7.29 -6.25 -1.25
C GLN A 173 -6.50 -5.17 -2.01
N HIS A 174 -7.19 -4.20 -2.59
CA HIS A 174 -6.56 -3.07 -3.25
C HIS A 174 -5.74 -2.23 -2.25
N HIS A 175 -6.31 -1.93 -1.08
CA HIS A 175 -5.61 -1.19 -0.03
C HIS A 175 -4.39 -1.96 0.52
N GLU A 176 -4.50 -3.28 0.75
CA GLU A 176 -3.36 -4.13 1.14
C GLU A 176 -2.23 -4.09 0.10
N ALA A 177 -2.57 -4.21 -1.19
CA ALA A 177 -1.59 -4.14 -2.28
C ALA A 177 -0.88 -2.78 -2.29
N TRP A 178 -1.63 -1.69 -2.10
CA TRP A 178 -1.06 -0.35 -1.97
C TRP A 178 -0.11 -0.21 -0.76
N GLN A 179 -0.51 -0.71 0.41
CA GLN A 179 0.33 -0.73 1.62
C GLN A 179 1.60 -1.56 1.42
N GLN A 180 1.48 -2.72 0.76
CA GLN A 180 2.64 -3.57 0.46
C GLN A 180 3.59 -2.90 -0.53
N ALA A 181 3.08 -2.28 -1.60
CA ALA A 181 3.89 -1.55 -2.56
C ALA A 181 4.65 -0.40 -1.89
N ARG A 182 4.00 0.34 -0.99
CA ARG A 182 4.62 1.42 -0.21
C ARG A 182 5.70 0.91 0.74
N ARG A 183 5.48 -0.21 1.42
CA ARG A 183 6.49 -0.87 2.27
C ARG A 183 7.69 -1.33 1.44
N ASN A 184 7.45 -1.98 0.30
CA ASN A 184 8.51 -2.43 -0.60
C ASN A 184 9.33 -1.24 -1.13
N ALA A 185 8.68 -0.13 -1.49
CA ALA A 185 9.36 1.08 -1.92
C ALA A 185 10.24 1.69 -0.81
N ALA A 186 9.76 1.74 0.43
CA ALA A 186 10.54 2.22 1.57
C ALA A 186 11.75 1.33 1.87
N VAL A 187 11.58 0.00 1.85
CA VAL A 187 12.68 -0.96 2.01
C VAL A 187 13.69 -0.81 0.88
N LYS A 188 13.23 -0.68 -0.37
CA LYS A 188 14.10 -0.47 -1.53
C LYS A 188 14.94 0.81 -1.36
N ALA A 189 14.32 1.92 -1.00
CA ALA A 189 15.04 3.19 -0.77
C ALA A 189 16.08 3.09 0.35
N LEU A 190 15.76 2.37 1.44
CA LEU A 190 16.72 2.11 2.52
C LEU A 190 17.92 1.29 2.03
N LEU A 191 17.67 0.20 1.29
CA LEU A 191 18.73 -0.64 0.73
C LEU A 191 19.60 0.14 -0.25
N GLU A 192 19.00 0.96 -1.11
CA GLU A 192 19.74 1.83 -2.04
C GLU A 192 20.61 2.86 -1.31
N SER A 193 20.21 3.33 -0.13
CA SER A 193 21.02 4.22 0.71
C SER A 193 22.22 3.54 1.36
N TRP A 194 22.15 2.22 1.59
CA TRP A 194 23.22 1.44 2.21
C TRP A 194 24.20 0.86 1.20
N MET A 195 23.85 0.84 -0.09
CA MET A 195 24.75 0.35 -1.13
C MET A 195 25.91 1.35 -1.33
N PRO A 196 27.17 0.92 -1.16
CA PRO A 196 28.32 1.79 -1.43
C PRO A 196 28.41 2.03 -2.93
N TRP A 197 28.07 3.24 -3.36
CA TRP A 197 28.16 3.64 -4.76
C TRP A 197 29.63 3.82 -5.16
N LYS A 198 30.16 2.90 -5.96
CA LYS A 198 31.49 3.04 -6.57
C LYS A 198 31.48 4.20 -7.58
N PRO A 199 32.50 5.07 -7.64
CA PRO A 199 32.56 6.17 -8.60
C PRO A 199 32.44 5.67 -10.05
N SER A 200 31.62 6.33 -10.87
CA SER A 200 31.50 5.97 -12.29
C SER A 200 32.76 6.38 -13.07
N ARG A 201 33.12 5.58 -14.09
CA ARG A 201 34.14 5.97 -15.07
C ARG A 201 33.62 7.08 -15.99
N ILE A 202 34.51 7.93 -16.47
CA ILE A 202 34.16 8.91 -17.51
C ILE A 202 34.36 8.24 -18.87
N VAL A 203 33.31 8.20 -19.69
CA VAL A 203 33.38 7.68 -21.06
C VAL A 203 33.17 8.86 -22.02
N PRO A 204 34.21 9.30 -22.77
CA PRO A 204 34.14 10.51 -23.58
C PRO A 204 32.96 10.55 -24.56
N ALA A 205 32.71 9.46 -25.29
CA ALA A 205 31.59 9.36 -26.23
C ALA A 205 30.21 9.53 -25.56
N VAL A 206 30.07 9.08 -24.31
CA VAL A 206 28.84 9.29 -23.52
C VAL A 206 28.71 10.75 -23.14
N VAL A 207 29.81 11.40 -22.71
CA VAL A 207 29.81 12.83 -22.37
C VAL A 207 29.44 13.69 -23.58
N GLU A 208 30.02 13.42 -24.75
CA GLU A 208 29.68 14.11 -26.01
C GLU A 208 28.21 13.90 -26.39
N TRP A 209 27.71 12.67 -26.28
CA TRP A 209 26.31 12.37 -26.51
C TRP A 209 25.38 13.10 -25.53
N MET A 210 25.75 13.21 -24.25
CA MET A 210 24.97 13.96 -23.25
C MET A 210 24.87 15.44 -23.58
N GLN A 211 25.91 16.05 -24.16
CA GLN A 211 25.91 17.47 -24.53
C GLN A 211 24.82 17.80 -25.56
N LEU A 212 24.38 16.82 -26.36
CA LEU A 212 23.28 17.01 -27.32
C LEU A 212 22.00 17.49 -26.62
N PHE A 213 21.75 17.01 -25.39
CA PHE A 213 20.56 17.32 -24.60
C PHE A 213 20.64 18.67 -23.88
N ALA A 214 21.80 19.35 -23.87
CA ALA A 214 21.90 20.72 -23.40
C ALA A 214 21.29 21.74 -24.38
N THR A 215 21.06 21.32 -25.63
CA THR A 215 20.61 22.17 -26.75
C THR A 215 19.21 21.81 -27.25
N VAL A 216 18.36 21.22 -26.39
CA VAL A 216 16.97 20.88 -26.74
C VAL A 216 16.25 22.10 -27.32
N GLY A 217 15.57 21.92 -28.45
CA GLY A 217 14.97 22.99 -29.25
C GLY A 217 15.76 23.36 -30.50
N THR A 218 17.04 23.00 -30.60
CA THR A 218 17.87 23.30 -31.80
C THR A 218 17.96 22.13 -32.79
N ARG A 219 17.48 20.95 -32.40
CA ARG A 219 17.51 19.71 -33.21
C ARG A 219 16.13 19.08 -33.29
N ALA A 220 15.81 18.44 -34.41
CA ALA A 220 14.51 17.79 -34.60
C ALA A 220 14.44 16.35 -34.02
N ARG A 221 15.61 15.70 -33.83
CA ARG A 221 15.76 14.30 -33.39
C ARG A 221 17.05 14.13 -32.59
N PHE A 222 17.09 13.12 -31.72
CA PHE A 222 18.26 12.79 -30.90
C PHE A 222 18.67 11.34 -31.14
N PRO A 223 19.97 11.05 -31.30
CA PRO A 223 20.44 9.68 -31.36
C PRO A 223 20.30 9.03 -29.98
N PHE A 224 20.07 7.71 -29.96
CA PHE A 224 20.10 6.92 -28.73
C PHE A 224 21.50 6.38 -28.46
N LEU A 225 21.83 6.14 -27.19
CA LEU A 225 23.08 5.54 -26.77
C LEU A 225 22.93 4.03 -26.68
N VAL A 226 23.95 3.29 -27.11
CA VAL A 226 24.03 1.83 -26.92
C VAL A 226 25.29 1.53 -26.11
N LEU A 227 25.11 0.97 -24.93
CA LEU A 227 26.18 0.42 -24.10
C LEU A 227 26.25 -1.09 -24.34
N VAL A 228 27.31 -1.55 -24.99
CA VAL A 228 27.49 -2.94 -25.40
C VAL A 228 28.65 -3.56 -24.66
N GLY A 229 28.41 -4.60 -23.87
CA GLY A 229 29.46 -5.33 -23.17
C GLY A 229 28.91 -6.43 -22.30
N PRO A 230 29.74 -7.23 -21.63
CA PRO A 230 29.29 -8.36 -20.82
C PRO A 230 28.31 -7.98 -19.70
N SER A 231 27.58 -8.98 -19.20
CA SER A 231 26.81 -8.86 -17.97
C SER A 231 27.71 -8.44 -16.80
N GLN A 232 27.13 -7.78 -15.80
CA GLN A 232 27.84 -7.29 -14.61
C GLN A 232 28.90 -6.20 -14.87
N TYR A 233 28.91 -5.51 -16.01
CA TYR A 233 29.81 -4.35 -16.23
C TYR A 233 29.17 -3.01 -15.86
N GLY A 234 27.97 -3.04 -15.27
CA GLY A 234 27.33 -1.87 -14.67
C GLY A 234 26.65 -0.93 -15.66
N LYS A 235 26.38 -1.39 -16.89
CA LYS A 235 25.76 -0.60 -17.98
C LYS A 235 24.49 0.13 -17.53
N THR A 236 23.56 -0.59 -16.93
CA THR A 236 22.25 -0.08 -16.47
C THR A 236 22.41 0.94 -15.33
N GLU A 237 23.25 0.62 -14.35
CA GLU A 237 23.52 1.53 -13.22
C GLU A 237 24.30 2.78 -13.65
N TYR A 238 25.24 2.63 -14.59
CA TYR A 238 25.95 3.75 -15.20
C TYR A 238 24.96 4.70 -15.88
N ALA A 239 24.06 4.18 -16.72
CA ALA A 239 23.04 4.98 -17.40
C ALA A 239 22.10 5.72 -16.42
N LYS A 240 21.67 5.05 -15.34
CA LYS A 240 20.85 5.68 -14.28
C LYS A 240 21.55 6.87 -13.62
N ARG A 241 22.86 6.79 -13.42
CA ARG A 241 23.64 7.86 -12.77
C ARG A 241 23.79 9.11 -13.63
N LEU A 242 23.71 8.99 -14.96
CA LEU A 242 23.87 10.14 -15.86
C LEU A 242 22.80 11.23 -15.64
N TRP A 243 21.58 10.84 -15.25
CA TRP A 243 20.46 11.76 -14.98
C TRP A 243 19.88 11.70 -13.57
N GLY A 244 20.33 10.76 -12.74
CA GLY A 244 19.73 10.45 -11.44
C GLY A 244 18.70 9.33 -11.54
N ALA A 245 18.66 8.44 -10.55
CA ALA A 245 17.75 7.29 -10.53
C ALA A 245 16.28 7.73 -10.51
N GLU A 246 15.98 8.86 -9.87
CA GLU A 246 14.65 9.46 -9.77
C GLU A 246 14.16 10.09 -11.08
N ARG A 247 15.07 10.38 -12.02
CA ARG A 247 14.75 10.93 -13.35
C ARG A 247 14.96 9.91 -14.47
N THR A 248 15.23 8.66 -14.12
CA THR A 248 15.51 7.59 -15.09
C THR A 248 14.48 6.48 -14.99
N LEU A 249 13.75 6.23 -16.08
CA LEU A 249 12.89 5.06 -16.19
C LEU A 249 13.70 3.87 -16.71
N VAL A 250 13.73 2.76 -15.97
CA VAL A 250 14.38 1.52 -16.42
C VAL A 250 13.31 0.52 -16.84
N LEU A 251 13.46 -0.04 -18.03
CA LEU A 251 12.59 -1.06 -18.60
C LEU A 251 13.39 -2.33 -18.84
N SER A 252 12.89 -3.48 -18.41
CA SER A 252 13.42 -4.76 -18.85
C SER A 252 12.86 -5.07 -20.25
N CYS A 253 13.77 -5.29 -21.20
CA CYS A 253 13.47 -5.42 -22.63
C CYS A 253 13.96 -6.74 -23.23
N GLU A 254 14.31 -7.71 -22.39
CA GLU A 254 14.69 -9.05 -22.85
C GLU A 254 13.54 -9.72 -23.62
N GLY A 255 13.80 -10.06 -24.88
CA GLY A 255 12.85 -10.77 -25.74
C GLY A 255 11.58 -9.98 -26.13
N ILE A 256 11.52 -8.67 -25.89
CA ILE A 256 10.35 -7.87 -26.27
C ILE A 256 10.56 -7.14 -27.59
N ARG A 257 9.50 -7.05 -28.42
CA ARG A 257 9.51 -6.28 -29.67
C ARG A 257 9.02 -4.84 -29.52
N GLN A 258 8.24 -4.54 -28.48
CA GLN A 258 7.74 -3.20 -28.22
C GLN A 258 7.87 -2.89 -26.72
N PRO A 259 8.58 -1.82 -26.34
CA PRO A 259 8.76 -1.47 -24.93
C PRO A 259 7.47 -0.96 -24.29
N ASN A 260 7.24 -1.34 -23.03
CA ASN A 260 6.11 -0.85 -22.26
C ASN A 260 6.45 0.48 -21.56
N LEU A 261 5.93 1.58 -22.10
CA LEU A 261 6.17 2.93 -21.62
C LEU A 261 5.01 3.50 -20.77
N LYS A 262 4.08 2.68 -20.28
CA LYS A 262 2.98 3.15 -19.40
C LYS A 262 3.48 3.85 -18.12
N GLY A 263 4.67 3.49 -17.66
CA GLY A 263 5.30 4.15 -16.50
C GLY A 263 5.96 5.49 -16.81
N PHE A 264 6.09 5.89 -18.08
CA PHE A 264 6.79 7.10 -18.47
C PHE A 264 6.02 8.38 -18.09
N GLN A 265 6.69 9.29 -17.38
CA GLN A 265 6.18 10.59 -17.01
C GLN A 265 7.09 11.68 -17.57
N ARG A 266 6.63 12.41 -18.59
CA ARG A 266 7.44 13.40 -19.33
C ARG A 266 7.98 14.54 -18.47
N GLN A 267 7.28 14.88 -17.38
CA GLN A 267 7.69 15.93 -16.44
C GLN A 267 8.78 15.48 -15.47
N VAL A 268 8.87 14.17 -15.22
CA VAL A 268 9.80 13.58 -14.25
C VAL A 268 11.03 13.03 -14.95
N HIS A 269 10.82 12.16 -15.93
CA HIS A 269 11.91 11.42 -16.56
C HIS A 269 12.66 12.28 -17.58
N LYS A 270 13.99 12.17 -17.54
CA LYS A 270 14.93 12.74 -18.51
C LYS A 270 15.69 11.66 -19.28
N CYS A 271 15.72 10.44 -18.75
CA CYS A 271 16.35 9.28 -19.36
C CYS A 271 15.42 8.06 -19.31
N ILE A 272 15.51 7.21 -20.33
CA ILE A 272 14.91 5.88 -20.37
C ILE A 272 16.02 4.89 -20.70
N VAL A 273 16.17 3.88 -19.85
CA VAL A 273 17.09 2.76 -20.05
C VAL A 273 16.29 1.54 -20.47
N PHE A 274 16.57 1.03 -21.66
CA PHE A 274 16.03 -0.21 -22.21
C PHE A 274 17.05 -1.32 -21.93
N ASP A 275 16.87 -2.00 -20.81
CA ASP A 275 17.78 -3.01 -20.31
C ASP A 275 17.59 -4.34 -21.02
N GLU A 276 18.68 -4.95 -21.49
CA GLU A 276 18.66 -6.11 -22.40
C GLU A 276 17.86 -5.84 -23.69
N GLY A 277 17.89 -4.60 -24.18
CA GLY A 277 17.25 -4.21 -25.44
C GLY A 277 18.03 -4.73 -26.66
N ASN A 278 17.31 -5.17 -27.70
CA ASN A 278 17.92 -5.69 -28.93
C ASN A 278 17.60 -4.83 -30.17
N GLU A 279 18.32 -5.08 -31.27
CA GLU A 279 18.15 -4.36 -32.53
C GLU A 279 16.76 -4.55 -33.14
N GLU A 280 16.17 -5.74 -33.03
CA GLU A 280 14.84 -6.03 -33.56
C GLU A 280 13.77 -5.13 -32.94
N MET A 281 13.81 -4.95 -31.61
CA MET A 281 12.95 -4.01 -30.88
C MET A 281 13.13 -2.58 -31.41
N ILE A 282 14.37 -2.15 -31.60
CA ILE A 282 14.68 -0.78 -32.02
C ILE A 282 14.17 -0.54 -33.45
N LEU A 283 14.48 -1.45 -34.37
CA LEU A 283 14.10 -1.37 -35.77
C LEU A 283 12.58 -1.49 -35.98
N SER A 284 11.88 -2.22 -35.10
CA SER A 284 10.42 -2.28 -35.08
C SER A 284 9.77 -0.99 -34.56
N ASN A 285 10.53 -0.14 -33.86
CA ASN A 285 10.04 1.10 -33.25
C ASN A 285 10.90 2.32 -33.64
N ARG A 286 11.32 2.42 -34.91
CA ARG A 286 12.21 3.49 -35.41
C ARG A 286 11.77 4.90 -35.02
N GLN A 287 10.47 5.20 -35.12
CA GLN A 287 9.93 6.52 -34.77
C GLN A 287 10.16 6.87 -33.29
N LEU A 288 10.02 5.87 -32.40
CA LEU A 288 10.24 6.00 -30.97
C LEU A 288 11.71 6.30 -30.66
N PHE A 289 12.62 5.49 -31.21
CA PHE A 289 14.06 5.57 -30.93
C PHE A 289 14.75 6.76 -31.61
N GLN A 290 14.07 7.47 -32.50
CA GLN A 290 14.53 8.76 -33.02
C GLN A 290 14.33 9.94 -32.08
N ALA A 291 13.54 9.76 -31.00
CA ALA A 291 13.22 10.81 -30.03
C ALA A 291 12.85 12.14 -30.72
N GLY A 292 11.99 12.05 -31.76
CA GLY A 292 11.60 13.18 -32.59
C GLY A 292 10.52 14.06 -31.96
N LEU A 293 10.19 15.16 -32.63
CA LEU A 293 9.16 16.12 -32.19
C LEU A 293 7.73 15.53 -32.15
N ASN A 294 7.47 14.43 -32.86
CA ASN A 294 6.13 13.84 -32.96
C ASN A 294 5.87 12.85 -31.83
N GLU A 295 4.61 12.75 -31.42
CA GLU A 295 4.16 11.66 -30.56
C GLU A 295 4.24 10.31 -31.28
N CYS A 296 4.56 9.27 -30.50
CA CYS A 296 4.57 7.89 -30.95
C CYS A 296 3.42 7.15 -30.26
N MET A 297 2.56 6.50 -31.04
CA MET A 297 1.49 5.66 -30.51
C MET A 297 1.98 4.22 -30.36
N LEU A 298 1.84 3.67 -29.15
CA LEU A 298 2.27 2.33 -28.76
C LEU A 298 1.06 1.44 -28.42
N ALA A 299 1.31 0.12 -28.28
CA ALA A 299 0.31 -0.91 -28.03
C ALA A 299 -0.85 -0.92 -29.04
N GLN A 300 -0.52 -0.66 -30.31
CA GLN A 300 -1.46 -0.74 -31.42
C GLN A 300 -1.77 -2.22 -31.71
N SER A 301 -2.92 -2.69 -31.21
CA SER A 301 -3.53 -3.97 -31.58
C SER A 301 -4.68 -3.73 -32.57
N ASN A 302 -5.20 -4.80 -33.19
CA ASN A 302 -6.29 -4.71 -34.18
C ASN A 302 -7.54 -3.99 -33.64
N CYS A 303 -7.82 -4.05 -32.34
CA CYS A 303 -8.99 -3.40 -31.73
C CYS A 303 -8.68 -2.02 -31.11
N GLN A 304 -7.41 -1.60 -31.05
CA GLN A 304 -6.94 -0.31 -30.51
C GLN A 304 -7.37 0.08 -29.08
N GLU A 305 -8.07 -0.78 -28.32
CA GLU A 305 -8.58 -0.48 -26.97
C GLU A 305 -7.51 -0.19 -25.90
N HIS A 306 -6.25 -0.48 -26.19
CA HIS A 306 -5.14 -0.33 -25.25
C HIS A 306 -3.99 0.54 -25.77
N CYS A 307 -4.21 1.26 -26.88
CA CYS A 307 -3.19 2.15 -27.43
C CYS A 307 -2.93 3.34 -26.50
N TYR A 308 -1.70 3.83 -26.48
CA TYR A 308 -1.33 5.04 -25.75
C TYR A 308 -0.22 5.79 -26.47
N SER A 309 -0.24 7.13 -26.37
CA SER A 309 0.76 8.00 -26.97
C SER A 309 1.87 8.33 -25.99
N VAL A 310 3.09 8.42 -26.50
CA VAL A 310 4.26 8.89 -25.76
C VAL A 310 5.02 9.92 -26.57
N TRP A 311 5.51 10.96 -25.90
CA TRP A 311 6.33 12.01 -26.50
C TRP A 311 7.73 12.01 -25.91
N LEU A 312 8.72 11.56 -26.70
CA LEU A 312 10.10 11.37 -26.23
C LEU A 312 11.08 12.45 -26.71
N TYR A 313 10.59 13.56 -27.26
CA TYR A 313 11.46 14.65 -27.70
C TYR A 313 12.32 15.18 -26.54
N GLY A 314 13.65 15.17 -26.73
CA GLY A 314 14.62 15.61 -25.73
C GLY A 314 14.79 14.67 -24.54
N ILE A 315 14.28 13.43 -24.63
CA ILE A 315 14.50 12.38 -23.62
C ILE A 315 15.68 11.52 -24.07
N ALA A 316 16.63 11.31 -23.17
CA ALA A 316 17.78 10.45 -23.42
C ALA A 316 17.33 8.98 -23.45
N LEU A 317 17.66 8.28 -24.53
CA LEU A 317 17.35 6.86 -24.71
C LEU A 317 18.66 6.07 -24.65
N VAL A 318 18.77 5.12 -23.73
CA VAL A 318 19.94 4.27 -23.54
C VAL A 318 19.55 2.81 -23.68
N ILE A 319 20.28 2.08 -24.50
CA ILE A 319 20.17 0.62 -24.63
C ILE A 319 21.34 0.00 -23.88
N SER A 320 21.08 -0.85 -22.90
CA SER A 320 22.10 -1.76 -22.36
C SER A 320 21.90 -3.14 -22.95
N THR A 321 22.95 -3.68 -23.57
CA THR A 321 22.90 -5.01 -24.21
C THR A 321 24.24 -5.71 -24.10
N ASN A 322 24.21 -7.04 -24.22
CA ASN A 322 25.40 -7.86 -24.32
C ASN A 322 25.88 -8.03 -25.77
N THR A 323 24.98 -7.83 -26.75
CA THR A 323 25.28 -8.03 -28.17
C THR A 323 24.77 -6.87 -29.02
N TRP A 324 25.58 -6.49 -30.03
CA TRP A 324 25.25 -5.47 -31.02
C TRP A 324 26.01 -5.74 -32.31
N LEU A 325 25.26 -6.03 -33.38
CA LEU A 325 25.74 -6.28 -34.73
C LEU A 325 25.88 -4.96 -35.50
N GLY A 326 24.85 -4.12 -35.45
CA GLY A 326 24.85 -2.78 -36.02
C GLY A 326 24.88 -2.74 -37.55
N GLU A 327 24.41 -3.78 -38.22
CA GLU A 327 24.50 -3.91 -39.69
C GLU A 327 23.47 -3.05 -40.44
N ASP A 328 22.33 -2.68 -39.83
CA ASP A 328 21.31 -1.85 -40.47
C ASP A 328 21.81 -0.37 -40.61
N PRO A 329 21.82 0.21 -41.83
CA PRO A 329 22.29 1.59 -42.07
C PRO A 329 21.54 2.66 -41.28
N TRP A 330 20.29 2.39 -40.87
CA TRP A 330 19.51 3.27 -40.02
C TRP A 330 20.11 3.33 -38.62
N LEU A 331 20.57 2.21 -38.05
CA LEU A 331 21.22 2.18 -36.73
C LEU A 331 22.48 3.02 -36.74
N ALA A 332 23.31 2.90 -37.78
CA ALA A 332 24.55 3.67 -37.93
C ALA A 332 24.33 5.20 -37.91
N LYS A 333 23.14 5.69 -38.29
CA LYS A 333 22.80 7.12 -38.28
C LYS A 333 22.09 7.60 -37.01
N ASN A 334 21.50 6.71 -36.23
CA ASN A 334 20.64 7.06 -35.09
C ASN A 334 21.18 6.54 -33.75
N ALA A 335 22.24 5.73 -33.75
CA ALA A 335 22.86 5.18 -32.54
C ALA A 335 24.25 5.77 -32.31
N VAL A 336 24.57 6.09 -31.05
CA VAL A 336 25.94 6.23 -30.57
C VAL A 336 26.30 4.94 -29.85
N VAL A 337 27.23 4.16 -30.40
CA VAL A 337 27.58 2.84 -29.87
C VAL A 337 28.88 2.93 -29.08
N VAL A 338 28.84 2.46 -27.83
CA VAL A 338 29.99 2.41 -26.91
C VAL A 338 30.23 0.97 -26.51
N ARG A 339 31.41 0.45 -26.84
CA ARG A 339 31.89 -0.84 -26.34
C ARG A 339 32.36 -0.68 -24.90
N VAL A 340 31.89 -1.56 -24.02
CA VAL A 340 32.14 -1.57 -22.58
C VAL A 340 32.98 -2.80 -22.30
N ASP A 341 34.30 -2.64 -22.43
CA ASP A 341 35.28 -3.72 -22.30
C ASP A 341 35.79 -3.88 -20.85
N GLU A 342 35.38 -2.98 -19.96
CA GLU A 342 35.68 -3.02 -18.52
C GLU A 342 34.48 -2.50 -17.70
N PRO A 343 34.41 -2.82 -16.40
CA PRO A 343 33.35 -2.29 -15.54
C PRO A 343 33.32 -0.76 -15.52
N LEU A 344 32.12 -0.17 -15.66
CA LEU A 344 31.92 1.29 -15.73
C LEU A 344 32.03 2.02 -14.38
N TRP A 345 32.72 1.41 -13.42
CA TRP A 345 33.02 1.98 -12.11
C TRP A 345 34.50 1.81 -11.79
N HIS A 346 34.99 2.63 -10.87
CA HIS A 346 36.28 2.43 -10.23
C HIS A 346 36.09 1.60 -8.95
N ASP A 347 36.88 0.55 -8.77
CA ASP A 347 36.99 -0.07 -7.45
C ASP A 347 37.60 0.95 -6.49
N ALA A 348 37.11 0.99 -5.25
CA ALA A 348 37.74 1.83 -4.23
C ALA A 348 39.23 1.43 -4.15
N PRO A 349 40.17 2.39 -4.03
CA PRO A 349 41.56 2.02 -3.82
C PRO A 349 41.61 1.08 -2.62
N ALA A 350 42.27 -0.06 -2.79
CA ALA A 350 42.52 -0.97 -1.67
C ALA A 350 43.18 -0.12 -0.58
N LEU A 351 42.50 0.04 0.56
CA LEU A 351 43.16 0.56 1.75
C LEU A 351 44.36 -0.36 1.95
N CYS A 352 45.57 0.16 1.72
CA CYS A 352 46.80 -0.57 1.99
C CYS A 352 46.70 -1.05 3.44
N ALA A 353 46.66 -2.37 3.61
CA ALA A 353 46.60 -3.03 4.91
C ALA A 353 47.87 -2.80 5.71
#